data_AF-A0A659R2F7-F1
#
_entry.id   AF-A0A659R2F7-F1
#
_cell.length_a   1.000
_cell.length_b   1.000
_cell.length_c   1.000
_cell.angle_alpha   90.00
_cell.angle_beta   90.00
_cell.angle_gamma   90.00
#
_symmetry.space_group_name_H-M   'P 1'
#
loop_
_entity.id
_entity.type
_entity.pdbx_description
1 polymer ?
#
loop_
_entity_poly.entity_id
_entity_poly.type
_entity_poly.pdbx_seq_one_letter_code
_entity_poly.pdbx_strand_id
1 'polypeptide(L)'
;MDLTKEKWLPVIFSNGDKKKISLRDLLDNRIQDLAYPRADFQGAAWQMLIGILQCTVAPEDKEEWADIWHESIEFEQWEKALNTISLALQFGEQKPSFLQSFDPLDSEYGSIAGLLVDAPGGNALKLNKDHFVKRGNVEQICPHCAAIALFAIQTNSPAGGAGYRVGMRGGGPLTTLVVPQEEDKYP
;
A
#
# COMPACT_ATOMS: atom_id res chain seq x y z
N MET A 1 3.16 -5.88 -14.22
CA MET A 1 4.05 -5.95 -13.06
C MET A 1 3.43 -6.91 -12.05
N ASP A 2 4.13 -7.97 -11.69
CA ASP A 2 3.69 -8.88 -10.62
C ASP A 2 4.23 -8.33 -9.29
N LEU A 3 3.36 -7.72 -8.46
CA LEU A 3 3.78 -7.10 -7.20
C LEU A 3 4.30 -8.12 -6.17
N THR A 4 4.09 -9.43 -6.39
CA THR A 4 4.67 -10.47 -5.51
C THR A 4 6.16 -10.67 -5.77
N LYS A 5 6.63 -10.47 -7.02
CA LYS A 5 8.00 -10.78 -7.46
C LYS A 5 8.82 -9.55 -7.83
N GLU A 6 8.17 -8.49 -8.30
CA GLU A 6 8.86 -7.25 -8.68
C GLU A 6 9.49 -6.58 -7.46
N LYS A 7 10.67 -5.98 -7.63
CA LYS A 7 11.30 -5.19 -6.56
C LYS A 7 10.71 -3.79 -6.52
N TRP A 8 9.60 -3.63 -5.81
CA TRP A 8 8.85 -2.39 -5.80
C TRP A 8 8.74 -1.70 -4.43
N LEU A 9 8.76 -2.48 -3.35
CA LEU A 9 8.55 -2.01 -1.99
C LEU A 9 9.84 -1.38 -1.43
N PRO A 10 9.88 -0.07 -1.15
CA PRO A 10 11.06 0.56 -0.58
C PRO A 10 11.18 0.21 0.91
N VAL A 11 12.36 -0.22 1.32
CA VAL A 11 12.72 -0.53 2.70
C VAL A 11 14.01 0.16 3.11
N ILE A 12 14.20 0.32 4.41
CA ILE A 12 15.47 0.65 5.04
C ILE A 12 15.96 -0.56 5.83
N PHE A 13 17.23 -0.90 5.68
CA PHE A 13 17.89 -1.96 6.41
C PHE A 13 18.52 -1.42 7.69
N SER A 14 18.82 -2.30 8.65
CA SER A 14 19.47 -1.95 9.93
C SER A 14 20.85 -1.27 9.79
N ASN A 15 21.51 -1.43 8.64
CA ASN A 15 22.75 -0.72 8.30
C ASN A 15 22.52 0.69 7.70
N GLY A 16 21.27 1.12 7.56
CA GLY A 16 20.86 2.39 6.96
C GLY A 16 20.67 2.38 5.43
N ASP A 17 20.98 1.27 4.74
CA ASP A 17 20.80 1.17 3.30
C ASP A 17 19.32 1.23 2.93
N LYS A 18 18.99 1.95 1.85
CA LYS A 18 17.64 1.98 1.27
C LYS A 18 17.61 1.28 -0.06
N LYS A 19 16.76 0.26 -0.22
CA LYS A 19 16.58 -0.47 -1.49
C LYS A 19 15.12 -0.82 -1.70
N LYS A 20 14.78 -1.18 -2.93
CA LYS A 20 13.50 -1.81 -3.24
C LYS A 20 13.65 -3.32 -3.16
N ILE A 21 12.68 -3.97 -2.55
CA ILE A 21 12.56 -5.41 -2.43
C ILE A 21 11.25 -5.89 -3.04
N SER A 22 11.15 -7.19 -3.28
CA SER A 22 9.88 -7.85 -3.61
C SER A 22 9.14 -8.25 -2.33
N LEU A 23 7.85 -8.58 -2.43
CA LEU A 23 7.12 -9.14 -1.29
C LEU A 23 7.71 -10.48 -0.84
N ARG A 24 8.32 -11.25 -1.74
CA ARG A 24 9.03 -12.50 -1.38
C ARG A 24 10.23 -12.27 -0.46
N ASP A 25 10.88 -11.12 -0.58
CA ASP A 25 12.07 -10.77 0.19
C ASP A 25 11.70 -10.18 1.57
N LEU A 26 10.41 -10.05 1.90
CA LEU A 26 9.93 -9.34 3.10
C LEU A 26 10.35 -10.00 4.42
N LEU A 27 10.61 -11.31 4.41
CA LEU A 27 11.04 -12.08 5.60
C LEU A 27 12.54 -11.91 5.93
N ASP A 28 13.24 -11.00 5.26
CA ASP A 28 14.63 -10.68 5.58
C ASP A 28 14.72 -9.86 6.87
N ASN A 29 15.12 -10.51 7.96
CA ASN A 29 15.38 -9.93 9.29
C ASN A 29 16.43 -8.79 9.33
N ARG A 30 16.98 -8.36 8.19
CA ARG A 30 17.82 -7.15 8.14
C ARG A 30 16.99 -5.90 7.78
N ILE A 31 15.78 -6.07 7.27
CA ILE A 31 14.83 -4.99 7.02
C ILE A 31 14.42 -4.42 8.37
N GLN A 32 14.50 -3.11 8.51
CA GLN A 32 14.12 -2.40 9.74
C GLN A 32 12.75 -1.72 9.61
N ASP A 33 12.48 -1.09 8.47
CA ASP A 33 11.16 -0.49 8.19
C ASP A 33 10.98 -0.29 6.67
N LEU A 34 9.79 0.12 6.27
CA LEU A 34 9.52 0.71 4.97
C LEU A 34 10.18 2.09 4.85
N ALA A 35 10.44 2.51 3.61
CA ALA A 35 11.13 3.77 3.34
C ALA A 35 10.40 4.63 2.29
N TYR A 36 9.08 4.78 2.43
CA TYR A 36 8.32 5.66 1.55
C TYR A 36 8.62 7.14 1.87
N PRO A 37 8.70 8.02 0.84
CA PRO A 37 9.00 9.43 1.03
C PRO A 37 7.81 10.24 1.56
N ARG A 38 6.61 9.65 1.62
CA ARG A 38 5.39 10.30 2.13
C ARG A 38 4.79 9.46 3.26
N ALA A 39 4.35 10.14 4.32
CA ALA A 39 3.77 9.49 5.49
C ALA A 39 2.45 8.75 5.19
N ASP A 40 1.63 9.28 4.28
CA ASP A 40 0.40 8.62 3.85
C ASP A 40 0.68 7.31 3.10
N PHE A 41 1.76 7.26 2.31
CA PHE A 41 2.21 6.03 1.65
C PHE A 41 2.85 5.04 2.63
N GLN A 42 3.65 5.53 3.58
CA GLN A 42 4.22 4.70 4.65
C GLN A 42 3.11 3.98 5.43
N GLY A 43 2.13 4.75 5.94
CA GLY A 43 1.02 4.19 6.70
C GLY A 43 0.08 3.31 5.86
N ALA A 44 -0.12 3.62 4.59
CA ALA A 44 -0.85 2.77 3.66
C ALA A 44 -0.13 1.45 3.40
N ALA A 45 1.20 1.47 3.29
CA ALA A 45 1.98 0.28 3.03
C ALA A 45 2.01 -0.66 4.25
N TRP A 46 2.14 -0.15 5.48
CA TRP A 46 1.95 -0.97 6.68
C TRP A 46 0.58 -1.66 6.70
N GLN A 47 -0.50 -0.91 6.43
CA GLN A 47 -1.85 -1.47 6.33
C GLN A 47 -1.95 -2.55 5.26
N MET A 48 -1.34 -2.34 4.09
CA MET A 48 -1.36 -3.31 3.00
C MET A 48 -0.62 -4.60 3.37
N LEU A 49 0.57 -4.49 3.98
CA LEU A 49 1.36 -5.66 4.38
C LEU A 49 0.66 -6.47 5.49
N ILE A 50 0.09 -5.79 6.48
CA ILE A 50 -0.75 -6.44 7.51
C ILE A 50 -1.94 -7.14 6.85
N GLY A 51 -2.60 -6.50 5.89
CA GLY A 51 -3.70 -7.10 5.14
C GLY A 51 -3.27 -8.35 4.34
N ILE A 52 -2.12 -8.30 3.68
CA ILE A 52 -1.56 -9.46 2.95
C ILE A 52 -1.28 -10.61 3.92
N LEU A 53 -0.64 -10.34 5.05
CA LEU A 53 -0.35 -11.36 6.06
C LEU A 53 -1.66 -11.97 6.59
N GLN A 54 -2.63 -11.12 6.98
CA GLN A 54 -3.95 -11.54 7.45
C GLN A 54 -4.76 -12.34 6.41
N CYS A 55 -4.51 -12.14 5.10
CA CYS A 55 -5.19 -12.90 4.06
C CYS A 55 -4.51 -14.22 3.69
N THR A 56 -3.23 -14.41 4.04
CA THR A 56 -2.43 -15.51 3.49
C THR A 56 -1.74 -16.39 4.53
N VAL A 57 -1.46 -15.85 5.72
CA VAL A 57 -0.82 -16.53 6.86
C VAL A 57 -1.52 -16.07 8.15
N ALA A 58 -2.85 -16.16 8.18
CA ALA A 58 -3.62 -15.86 9.38
C ALA A 58 -3.49 -17.02 10.37
N PRO A 59 -3.00 -16.79 11.60
CA PRO A 59 -2.99 -17.83 12.62
C PRO A 59 -4.42 -18.17 13.04
N GLU A 60 -4.67 -19.46 13.28
CA GLU A 60 -5.96 -19.99 13.73
C GLU A 60 -6.24 -19.61 15.18
N ASP A 61 -5.20 -19.55 16.02
CA ASP A 61 -5.30 -19.23 17.43
C ASP A 61 -4.07 -18.49 17.99
N LYS A 62 -4.05 -18.32 19.32
CA LYS A 62 -2.99 -17.63 20.04
C LYS A 62 -1.68 -18.41 20.07
N GLU A 63 -1.74 -19.74 20.08
CA GLU A 63 -0.55 -20.60 20.12
C GLU A 63 0.17 -20.49 18.79
N GLU A 64 -0.55 -20.66 17.67
CA GLU A 64 0.04 -20.50 16.32
C GLU A 64 0.58 -19.08 16.09
N TRP A 65 -0.12 -18.05 16.57
CA TRP A 65 0.40 -16.68 16.49
C TRP A 65 1.73 -16.52 17.24
N ALA A 66 1.87 -17.13 18.42
CA ALA A 66 3.09 -17.06 19.21
C ALA A 66 4.25 -17.84 18.56
N ASP A 67 3.94 -18.99 17.96
CA ASP A 67 4.92 -19.79 17.21
C ASP A 67 5.45 -19.00 16.00
N ILE A 68 4.56 -18.39 15.20
CA ILE A 68 4.96 -17.53 14.07
C ILE A 68 5.80 -16.34 14.55
N TRP A 69 5.43 -15.71 15.67
CA TRP A 69 6.18 -14.59 16.24
C TRP A 69 7.60 -14.96 16.66
N HIS A 70 7.80 -16.16 17.21
CA HIS A 70 9.09 -16.61 17.72
C HIS A 70 9.97 -17.32 16.68
N GLU A 71 9.35 -18.10 15.80
CA GLU A 71 10.05 -18.96 14.84
C GLU A 71 10.12 -18.37 13.43
N SER A 72 9.38 -17.28 13.16
CA SER A 72 9.17 -16.69 11.83
C SER A 72 8.35 -17.59 10.90
N ILE A 73 7.97 -17.05 9.74
CA ILE A 73 7.31 -17.80 8.66
C ILE A 73 8.39 -18.46 7.82
N GLU A 74 8.23 -19.75 7.52
CA GLU A 74 9.13 -20.46 6.61
C GLU A 74 9.02 -19.93 5.17
N PHE A 75 10.14 -19.86 4.45
CA PHE A 75 10.18 -19.24 3.12
C PHE A 75 9.25 -19.93 2.12
N GLU A 76 9.20 -21.26 2.14
CA GLU A 76 8.33 -22.07 1.27
C GLU A 76 6.84 -21.82 1.58
N GLN A 77 6.49 -21.65 2.86
CA GLN A 77 5.13 -21.29 3.28
C GLN A 77 4.78 -19.90 2.76
N TRP A 78 5.71 -18.94 2.87
CA TRP A 78 5.51 -17.58 2.38
C TRP A 78 5.40 -17.50 0.86
N GLU A 79 6.22 -18.23 0.12
CA GLU A 79 6.13 -18.29 -1.34
C GLU A 79 4.78 -18.89 -1.77
N LYS A 80 4.35 -19.97 -1.12
CA LYS A 80 3.04 -20.57 -1.37
C LYS A 80 1.90 -19.60 -1.07
N ALA A 81 1.98 -18.90 0.07
CA ALA A 81 1.04 -17.88 0.50
C ALA A 81 0.90 -16.76 -0.54
N LEU A 82 2.01 -16.16 -0.99
CA LEU A 82 2.00 -15.13 -2.04
C LEU A 82 1.45 -15.63 -3.37
N ASN A 83 1.74 -16.88 -3.75
CA ASN A 83 1.22 -17.46 -4.99
C ASN A 83 -0.32 -17.53 -5.00
N THR A 84 -0.96 -17.76 -3.83
CA THR A 84 -2.43 -17.81 -3.73
C THR A 84 -3.11 -16.49 -4.10
N ILE A 85 -2.46 -15.35 -3.86
CA ILE A 85 -2.98 -14.01 -4.13
C ILE A 85 -2.32 -13.32 -5.33
N SER A 86 -1.40 -13.99 -6.03
CA SER A 86 -0.60 -13.42 -7.12
C SER A 86 -1.43 -12.79 -8.24
N LEU A 87 -2.59 -13.37 -8.56
CA LEU A 87 -3.50 -12.85 -9.58
C LEU A 87 -4.10 -11.48 -9.20
N ALA A 88 -4.40 -11.27 -7.91
CA ALA A 88 -4.92 -9.99 -7.41
C ALA A 88 -3.82 -8.91 -7.39
N LEU A 89 -2.56 -9.32 -7.30
CA LEU A 89 -1.36 -8.46 -7.22
C LEU A 89 -0.69 -8.20 -8.58
N GLN A 90 -1.39 -8.44 -9.69
CA GLN A 90 -0.94 -8.01 -11.01
C GLN A 90 -1.27 -6.53 -11.22
N PHE A 91 -0.31 -5.69 -11.58
CA PHE A 91 -0.52 -4.26 -11.85
C PHE A 91 0.00 -3.85 -13.23
N GLY A 92 -0.81 -3.14 -13.99
CA GLY A 92 -0.47 -2.64 -15.32
C GLY A 92 -1.68 -2.50 -16.24
N GLU A 93 -1.42 -2.49 -17.54
CA GLU A 93 -2.43 -2.30 -18.60
C GLU A 93 -3.38 -3.50 -18.73
N GLN A 94 -2.88 -4.71 -18.47
CA GLN A 94 -3.67 -5.94 -18.58
C GLN A 94 -4.59 -6.10 -17.36
N LYS A 95 -5.82 -6.57 -17.61
CA LYS A 95 -6.79 -6.93 -16.57
C LYS A 95 -6.73 -8.45 -16.30
N PRO A 96 -6.94 -8.92 -15.05
CA PRO A 96 -7.16 -8.13 -13.83
C PRO A 96 -5.95 -7.27 -13.44
N SER A 97 -6.21 -6.06 -12.92
CA SER A 97 -5.16 -5.12 -12.50
C SER A 97 -5.44 -4.65 -11.08
N PHE A 98 -4.40 -4.59 -10.25
CA PHE A 98 -4.45 -4.40 -8.80
C PHE A 98 -5.27 -3.16 -8.46
N LEU A 99 -6.32 -3.37 -7.67
CA LEU A 99 -7.27 -2.37 -7.21
C LEU A 99 -7.88 -1.49 -8.31
N GLN A 100 -8.13 -2.07 -9.48
CA GLN A 100 -8.85 -1.41 -10.57
C GLN A 100 -10.03 -2.25 -11.04
N SER A 101 -11.04 -1.58 -11.57
CA SER A 101 -12.20 -2.25 -12.19
C SER A 101 -11.77 -3.22 -13.29
N PHE A 102 -12.45 -4.38 -13.37
CA PHE A 102 -12.37 -5.30 -14.50
C PHE A 102 -13.13 -4.76 -15.71
N ASP A 103 -14.24 -4.08 -15.46
CA ASP A 103 -15.07 -3.48 -16.49
C ASP A 103 -14.48 -2.15 -16.97
N PRO A 104 -14.66 -1.81 -18.25
CA PRO A 104 -14.40 -0.48 -18.76
C PRO A 104 -15.13 0.58 -17.92
N LEU A 105 -14.44 1.67 -17.61
CA LEU A 105 -15.03 2.80 -16.88
C LEU A 105 -15.50 3.85 -17.89
N ASP A 106 -16.79 4.15 -17.88
CA ASP A 106 -17.35 5.32 -18.58
C ASP A 106 -17.10 6.57 -17.71
N SER A 107 -15.86 7.06 -17.76
CA SER A 107 -15.41 8.21 -16.96
C SER A 107 -14.36 9.02 -17.70
N GLU A 108 -14.34 10.34 -17.45
CA GLU A 108 -13.25 11.19 -17.93
C GLU A 108 -11.91 10.81 -17.28
N TYR A 109 -10.82 10.99 -18.03
CA TYR A 109 -9.48 10.79 -17.48
C TYR A 109 -9.17 11.82 -16.39
N GLY A 110 -8.89 11.33 -15.19
CA GLY A 110 -8.37 12.14 -14.09
C GLY A 110 -6.87 12.40 -14.23
N SER A 111 -6.39 13.46 -13.58
CA SER A 111 -4.95 13.70 -13.42
C SER A 111 -4.33 12.63 -12.52
N ILE A 112 -3.07 12.26 -12.77
CA ILE A 112 -2.34 11.30 -11.91
C ILE A 112 -2.16 11.82 -10.47
N ALA A 113 -2.07 13.13 -10.28
CA ALA A 113 -2.07 13.78 -8.98
C ALA A 113 -3.33 13.43 -8.17
N GLY A 114 -4.45 13.17 -8.83
CA GLY A 114 -5.72 12.80 -8.17
C GLY A 114 -5.67 11.48 -7.40
N LEU A 115 -4.61 10.68 -7.55
CA LEU A 115 -4.35 9.51 -6.69
C LEU A 115 -3.75 9.87 -5.32
N LEU A 116 -3.37 11.14 -5.12
CA LEU A 116 -2.77 11.63 -3.89
C LEU A 116 -3.86 12.25 -3.01
N VAL A 117 -3.90 11.87 -1.74
CA VAL A 117 -4.95 12.31 -0.79
C VAL A 117 -4.99 13.82 -0.56
N ASP A 118 -3.88 14.51 -0.83
CA ASP A 118 -3.69 15.96 -0.69
C ASP A 118 -3.97 16.74 -1.99
N ALA A 119 -4.26 16.05 -3.09
CA ALA A 119 -4.56 16.71 -4.36
C ALA A 119 -5.92 17.43 -4.31
N PRO A 120 -6.03 18.62 -4.90
CA PRO A 120 -7.28 19.38 -4.88
C PRO A 120 -8.33 18.67 -5.73
N GLY A 121 -9.51 18.46 -5.14
CA GLY A 121 -10.67 17.97 -5.88
C GLY A 121 -11.18 18.98 -6.92
N GLY A 122 -12.07 18.53 -7.81
CA GLY A 122 -12.56 19.36 -8.92
C GLY A 122 -13.18 20.70 -8.50
N ASN A 123 -13.89 20.75 -7.37
CA ASN A 123 -14.46 22.01 -6.85
C ASN A 123 -13.37 22.95 -6.28
N ALA A 124 -12.33 22.40 -5.65
CA ALA A 124 -11.23 23.22 -5.15
C ALA A 124 -10.50 23.90 -6.32
N LEU A 125 -10.30 23.17 -7.43
CA LEU A 125 -9.74 23.72 -8.66
C LEU A 125 -10.64 24.77 -9.32
N LYS A 126 -11.92 24.43 -9.55
CA LYS A 126 -12.90 25.33 -10.21
C LYS A 126 -13.11 26.64 -9.46
N LEU A 127 -13.11 26.59 -8.13
CA LEU A 127 -13.33 27.74 -7.26
C LEU A 127 -12.03 28.39 -6.78
N ASN A 128 -10.86 27.93 -7.25
CA ASN A 128 -9.53 28.39 -6.83
C ASN A 128 -9.32 28.38 -5.30
N LYS A 129 -9.78 27.33 -4.61
CA LYS A 129 -9.64 27.16 -3.15
C LYS A 129 -8.39 26.37 -2.76
N ASP A 130 -7.59 25.95 -3.72
CA ASP A 130 -6.37 25.16 -3.56
C ASP A 130 -5.12 26.02 -3.29
N HIS A 131 -5.27 27.15 -2.57
CA HIS A 131 -4.24 28.17 -2.39
C HIS A 131 -2.90 27.65 -1.83
N PHE A 132 -2.93 26.56 -1.06
CA PHE A 132 -1.75 25.96 -0.42
C PHE A 132 -1.23 24.72 -1.16
N VAL A 133 -1.87 24.31 -2.25
CA VAL A 133 -1.42 23.17 -3.06
C VAL A 133 -0.89 23.69 -4.39
N LYS A 134 0.41 23.52 -4.62
CA LYS A 134 1.03 23.94 -5.88
C LYS A 134 0.61 23.00 -7.01
N ARG A 135 -0.12 23.56 -7.99
CA ARG A 135 -0.55 22.87 -9.21
C ARG A 135 0.65 22.42 -10.05
N GLY A 136 0.48 21.33 -10.80
CA GLY A 136 1.51 20.79 -11.71
C GLY A 136 2.72 20.15 -11.00
N ASN A 137 2.68 19.96 -9.69
CA ASN A 137 3.78 19.31 -8.96
C ASN A 137 3.91 17.80 -9.29
N VAL A 138 2.81 17.15 -9.67
CA VAL A 138 2.77 15.71 -9.94
C VAL A 138 2.06 15.46 -11.26
N GLU A 139 2.82 15.46 -12.35
CA GLU A 139 2.33 15.16 -13.70
C GLU A 139 2.62 13.70 -14.10
N GLN A 140 3.57 13.07 -13.41
CA GLN A 140 3.99 11.69 -13.63
C GLN A 140 4.37 11.07 -12.29
N ILE A 141 4.10 9.78 -12.13
CA ILE A 141 4.59 8.99 -10.99
C ILE A 141 5.13 7.65 -11.49
N CYS A 142 6.05 7.06 -10.74
CA CYS A 142 6.56 5.74 -11.07
C CYS A 142 5.45 4.66 -10.94
N PRO A 143 5.47 3.55 -11.70
CA PRO A 143 4.47 2.49 -11.57
C PRO A 143 4.35 1.92 -10.14
N HIS A 144 5.48 1.81 -9.41
CA HIS A 144 5.48 1.35 -8.02
C HIS A 144 4.77 2.36 -7.09
N CYS A 145 4.95 3.65 -7.39
CA CYS A 145 4.34 4.76 -6.69
C CYS A 145 2.82 4.78 -6.95
N ALA A 146 2.39 4.47 -8.18
CA ALA A 146 0.99 4.37 -8.55
C ALA A 146 0.27 3.22 -7.82
N ALA A 147 0.93 2.07 -7.69
CA ALA A 147 0.37 0.92 -6.98
C ALA A 147 0.05 1.26 -5.50
N ILE A 148 1.01 1.88 -4.78
CA ILE A 148 0.75 2.27 -3.39
C ILE A 148 -0.22 3.45 -3.29
N ALA A 149 -0.20 4.39 -4.22
CA ALA A 149 -1.15 5.51 -4.25
C ALA A 149 -2.60 5.02 -4.40
N LEU A 150 -2.84 4.03 -5.28
CA LEU A 150 -4.14 3.39 -5.43
C LEU A 150 -4.62 2.73 -4.15
N PHE A 151 -3.75 2.00 -3.46
CA PHE A 151 -4.09 1.41 -2.16
C PHE A 151 -4.38 2.50 -1.12
N ALA A 152 -3.53 3.52 -1.04
CA ALA A 152 -3.66 4.62 -0.09
C ALA A 152 -4.97 5.37 -0.25
N ILE A 153 -5.33 5.76 -1.48
CA ILE A 153 -6.54 6.54 -1.74
C ILE A 153 -7.81 5.71 -1.48
N GLN A 154 -7.83 4.43 -1.85
CA GLN A 154 -9.00 3.57 -1.59
C GLN A 154 -9.18 3.24 -0.10
N THR A 155 -8.08 3.24 0.66
CA THR A 155 -8.06 2.85 2.08
C THR A 155 -8.25 4.01 3.03
N ASN A 156 -7.72 5.19 2.69
CA ASN A 156 -7.58 6.34 3.60
C ASN A 156 -8.19 7.65 3.09
N SER A 157 -8.66 7.73 1.83
CA SER A 157 -9.12 9.02 1.27
C SER A 157 -10.30 9.61 2.04
N PRO A 158 -10.36 10.94 2.18
CA PRO A 158 -11.59 11.63 2.55
C PRO A 158 -12.67 11.43 1.46
N ALA A 159 -13.89 11.88 1.77
CA ALA A 159 -14.99 11.86 0.81
C ALA A 159 -14.68 12.71 -0.43
N GLY A 160 -14.71 12.09 -1.61
CA GLY A 160 -14.36 12.71 -2.91
C GLY A 160 -15.46 13.55 -3.56
N GLY A 161 -16.59 13.77 -2.88
CA GLY A 161 -17.76 14.46 -3.44
C GLY A 161 -18.73 13.54 -4.19
N ALA A 162 -19.68 14.12 -4.90
CA ALA A 162 -20.74 13.38 -5.59
C ALA A 162 -20.16 12.42 -6.65
N GLY A 163 -20.60 11.16 -6.62
CA GLY A 163 -20.14 10.12 -7.55
C GLY A 163 -18.96 9.27 -7.04
N TYR A 164 -18.23 9.72 -6.01
CA TYR A 164 -17.15 8.96 -5.39
C TYR A 164 -17.59 8.32 -4.09
N ARG A 165 -17.41 7.00 -3.96
CA ARG A 165 -17.62 6.28 -2.70
C ARG A 165 -16.34 6.28 -1.88
N VAL A 166 -16.51 6.31 -0.56
CA VAL A 166 -15.43 6.12 0.39
C VAL A 166 -15.23 4.64 0.69
N GLY A 167 -14.10 4.28 1.27
CA GLY A 167 -13.82 2.92 1.71
C GLY A 167 -14.81 2.43 2.78
N MET A 168 -14.75 1.14 3.10
CA MET A 168 -15.67 0.50 4.04
C MET A 168 -15.66 1.11 5.46
N ARG A 169 -14.57 1.81 5.83
CA ARG A 169 -14.41 2.50 7.12
C ARG A 169 -14.92 3.96 7.11
N GLY A 170 -15.53 4.40 6.02
CA GLY A 170 -15.91 5.80 5.82
C GLY A 170 -14.81 6.65 5.19
N GLY A 171 -15.03 7.97 5.14
CA GLY A 171 -14.10 8.93 4.55
C GLY A 171 -13.08 9.44 5.56
N GLY A 172 -11.79 9.34 5.23
CA GLY A 172 -10.68 9.77 6.09
C GLY A 172 -10.59 9.01 7.42
N PRO A 173 -10.62 7.67 7.42
CA PRO A 173 -10.57 6.90 8.64
C PRO A 173 -9.23 7.08 9.37
N LEU A 174 -9.27 7.06 10.70
CA LEU A 174 -8.06 6.94 11.52
C LEU A 174 -7.66 5.46 11.61
N THR A 175 -6.37 5.20 11.40
CA THR A 175 -5.77 3.87 11.58
C THR A 175 -4.84 3.91 12.77
N THR A 176 -4.97 2.93 13.66
CA THR A 176 -4.07 2.73 14.81
C THR A 176 -3.40 1.38 14.64
N LEU A 177 -2.07 1.35 14.76
CA LEU A 177 -1.26 0.13 14.67
C LEU A 177 -0.59 -0.12 16.01
N VAL A 178 -0.37 -1.39 16.35
CA VAL A 178 0.40 -1.78 17.53
C VAL A 178 1.87 -1.83 17.13
N VAL A 179 2.71 -1.19 17.95
CA VAL A 179 4.17 -1.26 17.82
C VAL A 179 4.71 -2.21 18.90
N PRO A 180 5.57 -3.17 18.56
CA PRO A 180 6.19 -4.06 19.54
C PRO A 180 6.97 -3.28 20.59
N GLN A 181 6.89 -3.68 21.87
CA GLN A 181 7.63 -3.01 22.96
C GLN A 181 9.15 -3.10 22.79
N GLU A 182 9.62 -4.10 22.04
CA GLU A 182 11.03 -4.36 21.79
C GLU A 182 11.38 -4.16 20.30
N GLU A 183 10.80 -3.15 19.65
CA GLU A 183 11.11 -2.75 18.26
C GLU A 183 12.60 -2.48 18.04
N ASP A 184 13.35 -2.13 19.08
CA ASP A 184 14.81 -1.96 19.00
C ASP A 184 15.60 -3.29 19.07
N LYS A 185 14.97 -4.39 19.50
CA LYS A 185 15.64 -5.70 19.73
C LYS A 185 15.34 -6.73 18.64
N TYR A 186 14.19 -6.61 17.99
CA TYR A 186 13.80 -7.40 16.84
C TYR A 186 13.79 -6.47 15.63
N PRO A 187 14.37 -6.86 14.48
CA PRO A 187 14.18 -6.10 13.24
C PRO A 187 12.70 -5.90 12.93
#